data_AF-A0A1G3A2K6-F1
#
_entry.id   AF-A0A1G3A2K6-F1
#
_cell.length_a   1.000
_cell.length_b   1.000
_cell.length_c   1.000
_cell.angle_alpha   90.00
_cell.angle_beta   90.00
_cell.angle_gamma   90.00
#
_symmetry.space_group_name_H-M   'P 1'
#
loop_
_entity.id
_entity.type
_entity.pdbx_description
1 polymer ?
#
loop_
_entity_poly.entity_id
_entity_poly.type
_entity_poly.pdbx_seq_one_letter_code
_entity_poly.pdbx_strand_id
1 'polypeptide(L)'
;MAEVYPSDNDLLNIQTDAETGVEYIPTGTAPYYLQFRRLLYRLLLATQRANDLRVYDEGGLDIGVKPGKFWLGTERVSYEGSSGNTLADDREDIYIYLDSSGSLVVDEYSSFPNMATTPHIRLARVSTSGGDIESITDCRAGHNVVMPSAAGGLKKTIEAHTSDDTLTGAESGSVHSNLGATTIVTLTLPASASAGTVFNFAVQAAQQLRVDPGTAAIRDDSGQTADKYKKAATIGASLTLVADENGNWATLAKNGTWTEEA
;
A
#
# COMPACT_ATOMS: atom_id res chain seq x y z
N MET A 1 -20.15 16.58 -21.00
CA MET A 1 -20.26 15.40 -21.88
C MET A 1 -21.53 14.68 -21.51
N ALA A 2 -22.46 14.47 -22.45
CA ALA A 2 -23.59 13.58 -22.23
C ALA A 2 -23.14 12.16 -22.58
N GLU A 3 -23.47 11.20 -21.74
CA GLU A 3 -23.23 9.79 -22.01
C GLU A 3 -24.11 9.38 -23.20
N VAL A 4 -23.48 8.89 -24.27
CA VAL A 4 -24.18 8.42 -25.46
C VAL A 4 -24.51 6.94 -25.24
N TYR A 5 -25.80 6.63 -25.13
CA TYR A 5 -26.26 5.26 -25.03
C TYR A 5 -26.03 4.52 -26.37
N PRO A 6 -25.62 3.24 -26.35
CA PRO A 6 -25.57 2.41 -27.55
C PRO A 6 -26.93 2.38 -28.25
N SER A 7 -26.93 2.23 -29.57
CA SER A 7 -28.19 2.14 -30.31
C SER A 7 -28.92 0.84 -29.97
N ASP A 8 -30.25 0.81 -30.13
CA ASP A 8 -31.05 -0.41 -29.92
C ASP A 8 -30.52 -1.59 -30.76
N ASN A 9 -29.99 -1.31 -31.95
CA ASN A 9 -29.40 -2.33 -32.83
C ASN A 9 -28.09 -2.89 -32.28
N ASP A 10 -27.30 -2.07 -31.57
CA ASP A 10 -26.08 -2.55 -30.91
C ASP A 10 -26.45 -3.44 -29.72
N LEU A 11 -27.41 -3.01 -28.90
CA LEU A 11 -27.90 -3.77 -27.74
C LEU A 11 -28.49 -5.13 -28.14
N LEU A 12 -29.18 -5.22 -29.28
CA LEU A 12 -29.77 -6.46 -29.80
C LEU A 12 -28.75 -7.54 -30.17
N ASN A 13 -27.52 -7.14 -30.52
CA ASN A 13 -26.48 -8.06 -30.99
C ASN A 13 -25.49 -8.47 -29.88
N ILE A 14 -25.56 -7.86 -28.70
CA ILE A 14 -24.69 -8.19 -27.58
C ILE A 14 -25.28 -9.39 -26.83
N GLN A 15 -24.58 -10.52 -26.85
CA GLN A 15 -24.98 -11.74 -26.15
C GLN A 15 -24.19 -11.97 -24.85
N THR A 16 -22.98 -11.40 -24.76
CA THR A 16 -22.12 -11.49 -23.58
C THR A 16 -21.35 -10.19 -23.39
N ASP A 17 -21.06 -9.86 -22.14
CA ASP A 17 -20.18 -8.76 -21.78
C ASP A 17 -18.72 -9.26 -21.78
N ALA A 18 -17.87 -8.64 -22.59
CA ALA A 18 -16.50 -9.12 -22.77
C ALA A 18 -15.61 -8.92 -21.55
N GLU A 19 -15.91 -7.93 -20.70
CA GLU A 19 -15.09 -7.61 -19.52
C GLU A 19 -15.49 -8.43 -18.30
N THR A 20 -16.79 -8.60 -18.09
CA THR A 20 -17.34 -9.31 -16.92
C THR A 20 -17.69 -10.77 -17.22
N GLY A 21 -17.77 -11.16 -18.49
CA GLY A 21 -18.18 -12.50 -18.93
C GLY A 21 -19.67 -12.78 -18.68
N VAL A 22 -20.48 -11.76 -18.35
CA VAL A 22 -21.90 -11.93 -18.04
C VAL A 22 -22.72 -12.01 -19.33
N GLU A 23 -23.55 -13.05 -19.45
CA GLU A 23 -24.46 -13.23 -20.57
C GLU A 23 -25.64 -12.24 -20.49
N TYR A 24 -25.99 -11.62 -21.61
CA TYR A 24 -27.20 -10.81 -21.78
C TYR A 24 -28.39 -11.72 -22.11
N ILE A 25 -29.61 -11.27 -21.78
CA ILE A 25 -30.83 -12.06 -21.97
C ILE A 25 -31.14 -12.14 -23.48
N PRO A 26 -31.20 -13.34 -24.09
CA PRO A 26 -31.52 -13.47 -25.51
C PRO A 26 -32.94 -13.00 -25.81
N THR A 27 -33.10 -12.24 -26.88
CA THR A 27 -34.39 -11.72 -27.34
C THR A 27 -35.38 -12.87 -27.58
N GLY A 28 -36.62 -12.72 -27.12
CA GLY A 28 -37.69 -13.71 -27.36
C GLY A 28 -37.74 -14.90 -26.39
N THR A 29 -36.96 -14.92 -25.32
CA THR A 29 -37.01 -15.99 -24.31
C THR A 29 -38.12 -15.75 -23.25
N ALA A 30 -38.94 -16.77 -23.00
CA ALA A 30 -39.95 -16.78 -21.93
C ALA A 30 -39.57 -17.81 -20.85
N PRO A 31 -39.75 -17.51 -19.55
CA PRO A 31 -40.31 -16.27 -18.98
C PRO A 31 -39.24 -15.16 -18.83
N TYR A 32 -39.35 -14.12 -19.65
CA TYR A 32 -38.48 -12.94 -19.66
C TYR A 32 -38.30 -12.32 -18.26
N TYR A 33 -39.39 -12.23 -17.49
CA TYR A 33 -39.40 -11.66 -16.14
C TYR A 33 -38.46 -12.38 -15.16
N LEU A 34 -38.24 -13.69 -15.30
CA LEU A 34 -37.34 -14.42 -14.41
C LEU A 34 -35.88 -14.07 -14.70
N GLN A 35 -35.51 -13.99 -15.98
CA GLN A 35 -34.16 -13.64 -16.39
C GLN A 35 -33.85 -12.17 -16.07
N PHE A 36 -34.81 -11.26 -16.27
CA PHE A 36 -34.67 -9.85 -15.89
C PHE A 36 -34.47 -9.69 -14.37
N ARG A 37 -35.23 -10.41 -13.53
CA ARG A 37 -35.04 -10.40 -12.08
C ARG A 37 -33.67 -10.94 -11.66
N ARG A 38 -33.14 -11.95 -12.35
CA ARG A 38 -31.78 -12.49 -12.08
C ARG A 38 -30.69 -11.48 -12.44
N LEU A 39 -30.83 -10.79 -13.58
CA LEU A 39 -29.93 -9.71 -13.98
C LEU A 39 -29.95 -8.56 -12.97
N LEU A 40 -31.14 -8.08 -12.61
CA LEU A 40 -31.31 -7.02 -11.62
C LEU A 40 -30.72 -7.44 -10.27
N TYR A 41 -30.94 -8.69 -9.83
CA TYR A 41 -30.37 -9.22 -8.60
C TYR A 41 -28.83 -9.22 -8.63
N ARG A 42 -28.21 -9.63 -9.76
CA ARG A 42 -26.75 -9.57 -9.91
C ARG A 42 -26.22 -8.13 -9.92
N LEU A 43 -26.91 -7.21 -10.59
CA LEU A 43 -26.55 -5.79 -10.57
C LEU A 43 -26.63 -5.22 -9.15
N LEU A 44 -27.66 -5.59 -8.40
CA LEU A 44 -27.79 -5.22 -6.99
C LEU A 44 -26.69 -5.82 -6.12
N LEU A 45 -26.25 -7.06 -6.37
CA LEU A 45 -25.11 -7.64 -5.67
C LEU A 45 -23.78 -6.91 -5.99
N ALA A 46 -23.58 -6.51 -7.25
CA ALA A 46 -22.39 -5.77 -7.65
C ALA A 46 -22.38 -4.37 -7.02
N THR A 47 -23.51 -3.67 -7.04
CA THR A 47 -23.64 -2.34 -6.40
C THR A 47 -23.65 -2.42 -4.88
N GLN A 48 -24.08 -3.54 -4.28
CA GLN A 48 -23.95 -3.80 -2.85
C GLN A 48 -22.49 -3.80 -2.43
N ARG A 49 -21.59 -4.43 -3.21
CA ARG A 49 -20.14 -4.41 -2.92
C ARG A 49 -19.54 -3.02 -2.95
N ALA A 50 -20.05 -2.12 -3.79
CA ALA A 50 -19.62 -0.71 -3.77
C ALA A 50 -20.04 0.03 -2.48
N ASN A 51 -21.04 -0.48 -1.77
CA ASN A 51 -21.50 0.06 -0.49
C ASN A 51 -20.90 -0.67 0.73
N ASP A 52 -20.11 -1.73 0.55
CA ASP A 52 -19.44 -2.41 1.66
C ASP A 52 -18.57 -1.40 2.44
N LEU A 53 -18.60 -1.48 3.78
CA LEU A 53 -17.82 -0.63 4.70
C LEU A 53 -18.13 0.88 4.62
N ARG A 54 -19.21 1.28 3.93
CA ARG A 54 -19.60 2.69 3.83
C ARG A 54 -20.00 3.24 5.19
N VAL A 55 -19.42 4.38 5.55
CA VAL A 55 -19.88 5.20 6.68
C VAL A 55 -21.10 6.02 6.25
N TYR A 56 -22.11 6.07 7.11
CA TYR A 56 -23.32 6.85 6.91
C TYR A 56 -23.75 7.53 8.20
N ASP A 57 -24.42 8.67 8.04
CA ASP A 57 -24.98 9.47 9.12
C ASP A 57 -26.25 8.82 9.69
N GLU A 58 -26.34 8.70 11.01
CA GLU A 58 -27.52 8.21 11.75
C GLU A 58 -28.32 9.34 12.42
N GLY A 59 -27.82 10.58 12.34
CA GLY A 59 -28.37 11.80 12.91
C GLY A 59 -27.61 12.26 14.15
N GLY A 60 -27.44 13.58 14.30
CA GLY A 60 -26.67 14.15 15.40
C GLY A 60 -25.18 13.81 15.24
N LEU A 61 -24.55 13.31 16.29
CA LEU A 61 -23.13 12.91 16.26
C LEU A 61 -22.93 11.42 16.00
N ASP A 62 -24.00 10.65 15.72
CA ASP A 62 -23.90 9.21 15.56
C ASP A 62 -23.67 8.83 14.09
N ILE A 63 -22.73 7.91 13.88
CA ILE A 63 -22.51 7.26 12.58
C ILE A 63 -22.78 5.76 12.64
N GLY A 64 -23.18 5.23 11.49
CA GLY A 64 -23.18 3.81 11.22
C GLY A 64 -22.16 3.44 10.14
N VAL A 65 -21.72 2.19 10.16
CA VAL A 65 -20.82 1.61 9.16
C VAL A 65 -21.41 0.32 8.64
N LYS A 66 -21.56 0.21 7.31
CA LYS A 66 -22.10 -0.99 6.68
C LYS A 66 -21.16 -2.19 6.83
N PRO A 67 -21.69 -3.43 6.88
CA PRO A 67 -20.88 -4.63 6.81
C PRO A 67 -20.03 -4.67 5.54
N GLY A 68 -18.96 -5.44 5.56
CA GLY A 68 -18.09 -5.62 4.41
C GLY A 68 -16.88 -6.49 4.69
N LYS A 69 -15.99 -6.60 3.71
CA LYS A 69 -14.77 -7.40 3.82
C LYS A 69 -13.62 -6.67 3.17
N PHE A 70 -12.42 -6.86 3.70
CA PHE A 70 -11.19 -6.35 3.11
C PHE A 70 -10.07 -7.38 3.21
N TRP A 71 -9.01 -7.18 2.44
CA TRP A 71 -7.82 -7.99 2.48
C TRP A 71 -6.70 -7.24 3.19
N LEU A 72 -6.02 -7.92 4.10
CA LEU A 72 -4.79 -7.46 4.72
C LEU A 72 -3.68 -8.47 4.41
N GLY A 73 -2.81 -8.12 3.45
CA GLY A 73 -1.88 -9.09 2.87
C GLY A 73 -2.63 -10.25 2.21
N THR A 74 -2.48 -11.45 2.76
CA THR A 74 -3.14 -12.68 2.28
C THR A 74 -4.34 -13.09 3.14
N GLU A 75 -4.69 -12.33 4.18
CA GLU A 75 -5.81 -12.61 5.06
C GLU A 75 -7.05 -11.80 4.66
N ARG A 76 -8.21 -12.45 4.67
CA ARG A 76 -9.50 -11.80 4.41
C ARG A 76 -10.21 -11.52 5.74
N VAL A 77 -10.27 -10.26 6.12
CA VAL A 77 -10.96 -9.79 7.33
C VAL A 77 -12.41 -9.43 6.99
N SER A 78 -13.35 -9.83 7.85
CA SER A 78 -14.78 -9.52 7.70
C SER A 78 -15.22 -8.59 8.82
N TYR A 79 -16.05 -7.62 8.47
CA TYR A 79 -16.66 -6.67 9.39
C TYR A 79 -18.18 -6.77 9.29
N GLU A 80 -18.85 -6.98 10.42
CA GLU A 80 -20.30 -7.22 10.48
C GLU A 80 -21.13 -5.92 10.42
N GLY A 81 -20.47 -4.75 10.44
CA GLY A 81 -21.14 -3.45 10.53
C GLY A 81 -21.28 -2.97 11.98
N SER A 82 -21.56 -1.68 12.14
CA SER A 82 -21.89 -1.08 13.44
C SER A 82 -22.85 0.09 13.27
N SER A 83 -23.48 0.50 14.37
CA SER A 83 -24.40 1.63 14.49
C SER A 83 -24.26 2.27 15.87
N GLY A 84 -24.65 3.53 16.02
CA GLY A 84 -24.60 4.27 17.29
C GLY A 84 -23.19 4.60 17.74
N ASN A 85 -22.26 4.81 16.80
CA ASN A 85 -20.90 5.21 17.13
C ASN A 85 -20.88 6.74 17.25
N THR A 86 -20.97 7.24 18.49
CA THR A 86 -21.02 8.68 18.77
C THR A 86 -19.65 9.31 18.57
N LEU A 87 -19.60 10.37 17.76
CA LEU A 87 -18.41 11.16 17.49
C LEU A 87 -18.28 12.33 18.48
N ALA A 88 -17.07 12.87 18.60
CA ALA A 88 -16.84 14.11 19.33
C ALA A 88 -17.43 15.30 18.55
N ASP A 89 -17.94 16.29 19.27
CA ASP A 89 -18.46 17.54 18.69
C ASP A 89 -17.34 18.54 18.37
N ASP A 90 -17.65 19.53 17.53
CA ASP A 90 -16.78 20.64 17.12
C ASP A 90 -15.39 20.18 16.65
N ARG A 91 -15.35 19.17 15.76
CA ARG A 91 -14.12 18.64 15.15
C ARG A 91 -14.11 18.87 13.65
N GLU A 92 -13.03 19.47 13.17
CA GLU A 92 -12.80 19.67 11.74
C GLU A 92 -12.59 18.34 11.00
N ASP A 93 -11.85 17.40 11.62
CA ASP A 93 -11.58 16.09 11.04
C ASP A 93 -11.60 14.98 12.10
N ILE A 94 -12.43 13.97 11.87
CA ILE A 94 -12.47 12.70 12.61
C ILE A 94 -12.17 11.58 11.62
N TYR A 95 -11.16 10.78 11.90
CA TYR A 95 -10.62 9.78 10.98
C TYR A 95 -11.12 8.39 11.37
N ILE A 96 -11.98 7.83 10.51
CA ILE A 96 -12.65 6.55 10.76
C ILE A 96 -12.00 5.46 9.93
N TYR A 97 -11.57 4.38 10.59
CA TYR A 97 -10.90 3.26 9.94
C TYR A 97 -11.20 1.94 10.64
N LEU A 98 -10.92 0.82 9.96
CA LEU A 98 -10.88 -0.51 10.57
C LEU A 98 -9.43 -0.93 10.77
N ASP A 99 -9.09 -1.35 11.99
CA ASP A 99 -7.76 -1.87 12.32
C ASP A 99 -7.51 -3.24 11.66
N SER A 100 -6.31 -3.80 11.88
CA SER A 100 -5.94 -5.12 11.34
C SER A 100 -6.81 -6.28 11.83
N SER A 101 -7.50 -6.11 12.96
CA SER A 101 -8.42 -7.10 13.53
C SER A 101 -9.86 -6.91 13.02
N GLY A 102 -10.12 -5.86 12.24
CA GLY A 102 -11.45 -5.52 11.77
C GLY A 102 -12.30 -4.77 12.80
N SER A 103 -11.68 -4.14 13.80
CA SER A 103 -12.37 -3.31 14.80
C SER A 103 -12.49 -1.87 14.29
N LEU A 104 -13.63 -1.25 14.53
CA LEU A 104 -13.87 0.15 14.16
C LEU A 104 -13.15 1.09 15.14
N VAL A 105 -12.42 2.05 14.59
CA VAL A 105 -11.78 3.13 15.35
C VAL A 105 -12.37 4.46 14.91
N VAL A 106 -12.78 5.27 15.90
CA VAL A 106 -13.40 6.61 15.72
C VAL A 106 -12.71 7.72 16.53
N ASP A 107 -11.63 7.40 17.25
CA ASP A 107 -11.02 8.28 18.26
C ASP A 107 -9.82 9.07 17.74
N GLU A 108 -9.51 9.02 16.44
CA GLU A 108 -8.38 9.75 15.86
C GLU A 108 -8.83 11.05 15.18
N TYR A 109 -8.21 12.16 15.59
CA TYR A 109 -8.67 13.52 15.23
C TYR A 109 -7.64 14.37 14.47
N SER A 110 -6.40 13.90 14.29
CA SER A 110 -5.33 14.69 13.65
C SER A 110 -4.90 14.19 12.28
N SER A 111 -5.01 12.88 12.03
CA SER A 111 -4.68 12.22 10.77
C SER A 111 -5.01 10.73 10.85
N PHE A 112 -5.14 10.04 9.73
CA PHE A 112 -5.03 8.57 9.72
C PHE A 112 -3.64 8.13 10.21
N PRO A 113 -3.50 6.95 10.87
CA PRO A 113 -2.20 6.40 11.23
C PRO A 113 -1.32 6.17 10.00
N ASN A 114 -0.03 6.00 10.25
CA ASN A 114 0.85 5.45 9.22
C ASN A 114 0.54 3.95 9.03
N MET A 115 0.15 3.56 7.82
CA MET A 115 -0.17 2.18 7.48
C MET A 115 1.01 1.21 7.57
N ALA A 116 2.24 1.72 7.49
CA ALA A 116 3.44 0.89 7.64
C ALA A 116 3.62 0.42 9.09
N THR A 117 3.20 1.23 10.07
CA THR A 117 3.34 0.94 11.50
C THR A 117 2.05 0.40 12.11
N THR A 118 0.91 0.83 11.59
CA THR A 118 -0.42 0.47 12.06
C THR A 118 -1.27 0.04 10.87
N PRO A 119 -1.30 -1.25 10.50
CA PRO A 119 -2.07 -1.70 9.35
C PRO A 119 -3.58 -1.49 9.58
N HIS A 120 -4.24 -0.80 8.65
CA HIS A 120 -5.67 -0.48 8.71
C HIS A 120 -6.24 -0.23 7.31
N ILE A 121 -7.56 -0.09 7.21
CA ILE A 121 -8.24 0.43 6.02
C ILE A 121 -9.02 1.70 6.35
N ARG A 122 -8.86 2.74 5.53
CA ARG A 122 -9.55 4.02 5.73
C ARG A 122 -10.98 3.91 5.23
N LEU A 123 -11.92 4.39 6.04
CA LEU A 123 -13.34 4.39 5.68
C LEU A 123 -13.80 5.80 5.33
N ALA A 124 -13.66 6.74 6.26
CA ALA A 124 -14.12 8.10 6.04
C ALA A 124 -13.38 9.12 6.91
N ARG A 125 -13.54 10.38 6.53
CA ARG A 125 -13.18 11.54 7.34
C ARG A 125 -14.44 12.36 7.58
N VAL A 126 -14.75 12.65 8.82
CA VAL A 126 -16.01 13.29 9.23
C VAL A 126 -15.73 14.61 9.93
N SER A 127 -16.51 15.64 9.60
CA SER A 127 -16.49 16.91 10.32
C SER A 127 -17.78 17.08 11.12
N THR A 128 -17.68 17.58 12.35
CA THR A 128 -18.79 17.78 13.29
C THR A 128 -18.78 19.19 13.83
N SER A 129 -19.96 19.75 14.08
CA SER A 129 -20.14 21.12 14.57
C SER A 129 -21.54 21.29 15.13
N GLY A 130 -21.65 21.93 16.29
CA GLY A 130 -22.96 22.27 16.86
C GLY A 130 -23.86 21.05 17.15
N GLY A 131 -23.26 19.90 17.48
CA GLY A 131 -23.97 18.68 17.85
C GLY A 131 -24.48 17.85 16.66
N ASP A 132 -24.00 18.13 15.45
CA ASP A 132 -24.38 17.43 14.23
C ASP A 132 -23.17 17.15 13.31
N ILE A 133 -23.34 16.24 12.37
CA ILE A 133 -22.36 15.95 11.33
C ILE A 133 -22.50 16.95 10.18
N GLU A 134 -21.43 17.70 9.89
CA GLU A 134 -21.41 18.64 8.77
C GLU A 134 -21.07 17.93 7.44
N SER A 135 -20.13 16.99 7.47
CA SER A 135 -19.70 16.30 6.26
C SER A 135 -19.12 14.91 6.53
N ILE A 136 -19.34 13.98 5.58
CA ILE A 136 -18.69 12.67 5.55
C ILE A 136 -17.95 12.56 4.21
N THR A 137 -16.62 12.57 4.25
CA THR A 137 -15.76 12.36 3.08
C THR A 137 -15.41 10.88 2.97
N ASP A 138 -15.88 10.22 1.92
CA ASP A 138 -15.56 8.81 1.64
C ASP A 138 -14.08 8.62 1.28
N CYS A 139 -13.37 7.82 2.07
CA CYS A 139 -11.94 7.55 1.91
C CYS A 139 -11.65 6.13 1.43
N ARG A 140 -12.69 5.30 1.20
CA ARG A 140 -12.56 3.88 0.79
C ARG A 140 -11.90 3.73 -0.58
N ALA A 141 -12.11 4.69 -1.47
CA ALA A 141 -11.55 4.69 -2.82
C ALA A 141 -10.01 4.69 -2.84
N GLY A 142 -9.36 5.21 -1.79
CA GLY A 142 -7.90 5.17 -1.65
C GLY A 142 -7.32 3.75 -1.52
N HIS A 143 -8.16 2.74 -1.24
CA HIS A 143 -7.76 1.35 -1.04
C HIS A 143 -8.38 0.36 -2.05
N ASN A 144 -9.51 0.71 -2.69
CA ASN A 144 -10.17 -0.14 -3.69
C ASN A 144 -9.42 -0.21 -5.03
N VAL A 145 -8.58 0.78 -5.32
CA VAL A 145 -7.65 0.77 -6.45
C VAL A 145 -6.28 1.10 -5.88
N VAL A 146 -5.43 0.09 -5.68
CA VAL A 146 -4.01 0.33 -5.40
C VAL A 146 -3.39 0.89 -6.68
N MET A 147 -3.39 2.21 -6.82
CA MET A 147 -2.33 2.88 -7.52
C MET A 147 -1.24 3.08 -6.46
N PRO A 148 -0.11 2.34 -6.50
CA PRO A 148 0.99 2.59 -5.58
C PRO A 148 1.31 4.08 -5.64
N SER A 149 1.33 4.71 -4.47
CA SER A 149 1.27 6.15 -4.29
C SER A 149 2.41 6.90 -4.98
N ALA A 150 2.20 7.26 -6.25
CA ALA A 150 2.63 8.50 -6.88
C ALA A 150 2.08 8.50 -8.31
N ALA A 151 1.30 9.51 -8.68
CA ALA A 151 0.91 9.79 -10.06
C ALA A 151 2.13 10.23 -10.91
N GLY A 152 3.12 9.35 -11.06
CA GLY A 152 4.40 9.60 -11.73
C GLY A 152 5.47 8.55 -11.42
N GLY A 153 5.24 7.29 -11.82
CA GLY A 153 6.22 6.19 -11.82
C GLY A 153 6.58 5.62 -10.44
N LEU A 154 7.05 4.37 -10.41
CA LEU A 154 7.70 3.78 -9.23
C LEU A 154 8.97 4.59 -8.91
N LYS A 155 8.85 5.65 -8.10
CA LYS A 155 10.01 6.35 -7.54
C LYS A 155 10.50 5.54 -6.35
N LYS A 156 11.78 5.18 -6.35
CA LYS A 156 12.41 4.61 -5.15
C LYS A 156 12.54 5.72 -4.11
N THR A 157 12.17 5.43 -2.86
CA THR A 157 12.49 6.31 -1.72
C THR A 157 14.01 6.40 -1.62
N ILE A 158 14.54 7.62 -1.47
CA ILE A 158 15.97 7.85 -1.24
C ILE A 158 16.16 8.48 0.13
N GLU A 159 17.06 7.90 0.93
CA GLU A 159 17.43 8.38 2.24
C GLU A 159 18.93 8.72 2.28
N ALA A 160 19.25 9.88 2.85
CA ALA A 160 20.61 10.36 2.99
C ALA A 160 21.08 10.22 4.44
N HIS A 161 22.18 9.50 4.62
CA HIS A 161 22.77 9.19 5.90
C HIS A 161 24.00 10.06 6.17
N THR A 162 24.01 10.71 7.33
CA THR A 162 25.16 11.49 7.83
C THR A 162 25.86 10.84 9.03
N SER A 163 25.30 9.73 9.51
CA SER A 163 25.81 8.88 10.60
C SER A 163 25.54 7.41 10.26
N ASP A 164 26.13 6.50 11.04
CA ASP A 164 25.84 5.07 10.94
C ASP A 164 24.34 4.78 11.20
N ASP A 165 23.83 3.73 10.58
CA ASP A 165 22.42 3.31 10.70
C ASP A 165 22.24 1.79 10.55
N THR A 166 21.13 1.28 11.07
CA THR A 166 20.72 -0.13 10.96
C THR A 166 19.42 -0.23 10.17
N LEU A 167 19.53 -0.79 8.96
CA LEU A 167 18.40 -0.94 8.05
C LEU A 167 17.48 -2.09 8.48
N THR A 168 16.20 -1.94 8.15
CA THR A 168 15.14 -2.89 8.47
C THR A 168 14.52 -3.48 7.20
N GLY A 169 13.93 -4.68 7.30
CA GLY A 169 13.27 -5.32 6.16
C GLY A 169 12.12 -4.50 5.56
N ALA A 170 11.53 -3.58 6.32
CA ALA A 170 10.46 -2.69 5.88
C ALA A 170 10.94 -1.65 4.84
N GLU A 171 12.25 -1.38 4.79
CA GLU A 171 12.86 -0.41 3.88
C GLU A 171 13.26 -1.03 2.54
N SER A 172 12.95 -2.31 2.32
CA SER A 172 13.23 -3.01 1.06
C SER A 172 12.73 -2.22 -0.17
N GLY A 173 13.63 -2.01 -1.13
CA GLY A 173 13.38 -1.26 -2.36
C GLY A 173 13.84 0.20 -2.33
N SER A 174 14.25 0.72 -1.17
CA SER A 174 14.82 2.05 -0.99
C SER A 174 16.21 2.20 -1.64
N VAL A 175 16.67 3.46 -1.70
CA VAL A 175 18.04 3.86 -2.01
C VAL A 175 18.61 4.55 -0.79
N HIS A 176 19.75 4.11 -0.29
CA HIS A 176 20.47 4.76 0.80
C HIS A 176 21.76 5.40 0.27
N SER A 177 21.99 6.67 0.61
CA SER A 177 23.18 7.41 0.21
C SER A 177 23.89 8.05 1.38
N ASN A 178 25.15 8.42 1.21
CA ASN A 178 25.91 9.19 2.20
C ASN A 178 25.89 10.70 1.90
N LEU A 179 24.85 11.21 1.24
CA LEU A 179 24.77 12.64 0.88
C LEU A 179 24.86 13.50 2.15
N GLY A 180 25.81 14.44 2.17
CA GLY A 180 26.05 15.32 3.32
C GLY A 180 26.93 14.71 4.42
N ALA A 181 27.36 13.46 4.29
CA ALA A 181 28.29 12.86 5.23
C ALA A 181 29.65 13.58 5.24
N THR A 182 30.13 13.91 6.44
CA THR A 182 31.48 14.48 6.67
C THR A 182 32.46 13.45 7.23
N THR A 183 31.93 12.32 7.70
CA THR A 183 32.68 11.18 8.24
C THR A 183 32.29 9.89 7.52
N ILE A 184 32.91 8.79 7.91
CA ILE A 184 32.53 7.45 7.49
C ILE A 184 31.09 7.17 7.93
N VAL A 185 30.32 6.49 7.07
CA VAL A 185 28.96 6.03 7.33
C VAL A 185 28.90 4.53 7.10
N THR A 186 28.40 3.79 8.09
CA THR A 186 28.20 2.34 8.07
C THR A 186 26.72 2.04 8.14
N LEU A 187 26.21 1.37 7.10
CA LEU A 187 24.83 0.91 7.03
C LEU A 187 24.81 -0.59 7.26
N THR A 188 24.15 -1.00 8.33
CA THR A 188 24.04 -2.41 8.73
C THR A 188 22.80 -3.01 8.10
N LEU A 189 22.94 -4.12 7.38
CA LEU A 189 21.85 -4.86 6.76
C LEU A 189 21.06 -5.65 7.81
N PRO A 190 19.77 -5.94 7.57
CA PRO A 190 18.97 -6.75 8.49
C PRO A 190 19.53 -8.18 8.63
N ALA A 191 19.73 -8.64 9.87
CA ALA A 191 20.26 -9.97 10.18
C ALA A 191 19.34 -11.15 9.77
N SER A 192 18.07 -10.88 9.49
CA SER A 192 17.07 -11.90 9.10
C SER A 192 16.18 -11.37 7.97
N ALA A 193 16.80 -10.83 6.93
CA ALA A 193 16.08 -10.41 5.74
C ALA A 193 15.45 -11.63 5.03
N SER A 194 14.16 -11.53 4.69
CA SER A 194 13.49 -12.52 3.85
C SER A 194 14.12 -12.57 2.45
N ALA A 195 14.17 -13.75 1.83
CA ALA A 195 14.65 -13.89 0.46
C ALA A 195 13.92 -12.90 -0.48
N GLY A 196 14.67 -12.16 -1.29
CA GLY A 196 14.14 -11.12 -2.17
C GLY A 196 14.10 -9.70 -1.58
N THR A 197 14.46 -9.49 -0.31
CA THR A 197 14.70 -8.13 0.22
C THR A 197 15.79 -7.43 -0.57
N VAL A 198 15.55 -6.19 -1.03
CA VAL A 198 16.46 -5.45 -1.93
C VAL A 198 16.89 -4.13 -1.29
N PHE A 199 18.19 -3.83 -1.33
CA PHE A 199 18.70 -2.50 -0.99
C PHE A 199 19.57 -1.95 -2.12
N ASN A 200 19.51 -0.63 -2.31
CA ASN A 200 20.33 0.09 -3.26
C ASN A 200 21.18 1.11 -2.52
N PHE A 201 22.48 1.15 -2.78
CA PHE A 201 23.43 2.06 -2.15
C PHE A 201 24.04 2.99 -3.18
N ALA A 202 24.23 4.25 -2.83
CA ALA A 202 24.85 5.24 -3.71
C ALA A 202 25.78 6.18 -2.94
N VAL A 203 27.02 6.32 -3.40
CA VAL A 203 27.97 7.28 -2.84
C VAL A 203 27.72 8.66 -3.46
N GLN A 204 27.33 9.63 -2.64
CA GLN A 204 27.06 11.02 -3.02
C GLN A 204 27.94 12.04 -2.29
N ALA A 205 28.60 11.66 -1.19
CA ALA A 205 29.70 12.40 -0.58
C ALA A 205 31.01 11.62 -0.74
N ALA A 206 32.13 12.34 -0.88
CA ALA A 206 33.47 11.76 -0.97
C ALA A 206 33.99 11.24 0.39
N GLN A 207 33.14 10.49 1.09
CA GLN A 207 33.41 9.81 2.34
C GLN A 207 33.12 8.32 2.16
N GLN A 208 33.72 7.49 2.98
CA GLN A 208 33.53 6.05 2.90
C GLN A 208 32.11 5.67 3.34
N LEU A 209 31.33 5.09 2.42
CA LEU A 209 30.09 4.39 2.69
C LEU A 209 30.40 2.90 2.83
N ARG A 210 30.08 2.33 3.99
CA ARG A 210 30.25 0.91 4.32
C ARG A 210 28.88 0.24 4.37
N VAL A 211 28.77 -0.94 3.78
CA VAL A 211 27.60 -1.80 3.84
C VAL A 211 27.99 -3.05 4.58
N ASP A 212 27.50 -3.17 5.82
CA ASP A 212 27.82 -4.26 6.74
C ASP A 212 26.71 -5.33 6.68
N PRO A 213 27.01 -6.58 6.28
CA PRO A 213 26.01 -7.65 6.28
C PRO A 213 25.70 -8.25 7.66
N GLY A 214 26.31 -7.74 8.74
CA GLY A 214 26.31 -8.42 10.03
C GLY A 214 26.99 -9.79 9.87
N THR A 215 26.38 -10.86 10.38
CA THR A 215 26.95 -12.21 10.30
C THR A 215 26.83 -12.90 8.93
N ALA A 216 26.17 -12.26 7.97
CA ALA A 216 26.02 -12.77 6.62
C ALA A 216 27.26 -12.47 5.75
N ALA A 217 27.30 -13.04 4.55
CA ALA A 217 28.27 -12.67 3.52
C ALA A 217 27.62 -11.85 2.41
N ILE A 218 28.35 -10.86 1.87
CA ILE A 218 28.00 -10.22 0.59
C ILE A 218 28.73 -10.96 -0.52
N ARG A 219 27.98 -11.70 -1.34
CA ARG A 219 28.46 -12.48 -2.49
C ARG A 219 28.81 -11.55 -3.64
N ASP A 220 29.98 -10.93 -3.56
CA ASP A 220 30.54 -10.04 -4.57
C ASP A 220 31.88 -10.59 -5.13
N ASP A 221 32.30 -10.10 -6.29
CA ASP A 221 33.62 -10.43 -6.85
C ASP A 221 34.78 -9.79 -6.05
N SER A 222 34.52 -8.78 -5.22
CA SER A 222 35.51 -8.11 -4.37
C SER A 222 35.82 -8.84 -3.06
N GLY A 223 35.22 -10.02 -2.86
CA GLY A 223 35.31 -10.85 -1.65
C GLY A 223 33.93 -11.38 -1.25
N GLN A 224 33.90 -12.45 -0.46
CA GLN A 224 32.64 -13.09 -0.01
C GLN A 224 32.74 -13.59 1.43
N THR A 225 33.60 -12.97 2.22
CA THR A 225 33.86 -13.39 3.59
C THR A 225 32.67 -12.96 4.46
N ALA A 226 32.18 -13.86 5.32
CA ALA A 226 31.16 -13.49 6.30
C ALA A 226 31.71 -12.44 7.28
N ASP A 227 30.83 -11.64 7.88
CA ASP A 227 31.20 -10.56 8.83
C ASP A 227 32.05 -9.43 8.23
N LYS A 228 32.22 -9.41 6.89
CA LYS A 228 33.03 -8.39 6.20
C LYS A 228 32.16 -7.44 5.41
N TYR A 229 32.29 -6.15 5.73
CA TYR A 229 31.57 -5.09 5.04
C TYR A 229 32.17 -4.79 3.66
N LYS A 230 31.34 -4.23 2.77
CA LYS A 230 31.77 -3.64 1.48
C LYS A 230 31.85 -2.14 1.59
N LYS A 231 32.87 -1.53 0.98
CA LYS A 231 33.08 -0.08 1.06
C LYS A 231 33.42 0.57 -0.28
N ALA A 232 32.94 1.80 -0.45
CA ALA A 232 33.32 2.71 -1.52
C ALA A 232 33.36 4.15 -0.99
N ALA A 233 34.18 5.02 -1.61
CA ALA A 233 34.26 6.45 -1.27
C ALA A 233 34.19 7.37 -2.50
N THR A 234 34.15 6.79 -3.70
CA THR A 234 34.09 7.55 -4.95
C THR A 234 32.64 7.93 -5.24
N ILE A 235 32.37 9.23 -5.36
CA ILE A 235 31.05 9.74 -5.74
C ILE A 235 30.60 9.09 -7.06
N GLY A 236 29.35 8.60 -7.09
CA GLY A 236 28.77 7.89 -8.23
C GLY A 236 28.90 6.36 -8.15
N ALA A 237 29.71 5.82 -7.22
CA ALA A 237 29.72 4.38 -6.97
C ALA A 237 28.37 3.92 -6.40
N SER A 238 27.87 2.78 -6.90
CA SER A 238 26.60 2.21 -6.46
C SER A 238 26.65 0.69 -6.33
N LEU A 239 25.79 0.16 -5.47
CA LEU A 239 25.70 -1.28 -5.19
C LEU A 239 24.24 -1.65 -4.93
N THR A 240 23.75 -2.68 -5.61
CA THR A 240 22.43 -3.26 -5.37
C THR A 240 22.60 -4.68 -4.83
N LEU A 241 22.04 -4.91 -3.65
CA LEU A 241 22.10 -6.20 -2.94
C LEU A 241 20.70 -6.79 -2.79
N VAL A 242 20.62 -8.11 -2.91
CA VAL A 242 19.38 -8.86 -2.68
C VAL A 242 19.63 -10.04 -1.75
N ALA A 243 18.80 -10.20 -0.73
CA ALA A 243 18.87 -11.33 0.19
C ALA A 243 18.55 -12.64 -0.56
N ASP A 244 19.41 -13.65 -0.41
CA ASP A 244 19.22 -14.99 -0.95
C ASP A 244 18.54 -15.93 0.07
N GLU A 245 18.19 -17.14 -0.37
CA GLU A 245 17.55 -18.15 0.48
C GLU A 245 18.47 -18.70 1.59
N ASN A 246 19.78 -18.43 1.51
CA ASN A 246 20.79 -18.87 2.48
C ASN A 246 21.10 -17.81 3.54
N GLY A 247 20.34 -16.70 3.56
CA GLY A 247 20.59 -15.58 4.47
C GLY A 247 21.83 -14.76 4.12
N ASN A 248 22.37 -14.89 2.91
CA ASN A 248 23.44 -14.05 2.38
C ASN A 248 22.90 -12.99 1.42
N TRP A 249 23.76 -12.08 0.98
CA TRP A 249 23.40 -11.01 0.07
C TRP A 249 24.07 -11.21 -1.28
N ALA A 250 23.28 -11.35 -2.35
CA ALA A 250 23.78 -11.41 -3.71
C ALA A 250 23.92 -10.01 -4.33
N THR A 251 25.07 -9.71 -4.94
CA THR A 251 25.24 -8.49 -5.72
C THR A 251 24.55 -8.62 -7.09
N LEU A 252 23.54 -7.79 -7.35
CA LEU A 252 22.84 -7.78 -8.65
C LEU A 252 23.39 -6.72 -9.60
N ALA A 253 23.79 -5.57 -9.07
CA ALA A 253 24.35 -4.48 -9.85
C ALA A 253 25.42 -3.77 -9.04
N LYS A 254 26.49 -3.37 -9.71
CA LYS A 254 27.62 -2.66 -9.11
C LYS A 254 28.18 -1.64 -10.11
N ASN A 255 28.40 -0.42 -9.64
CA ASN A 255 29.11 0.63 -10.36
C ASN A 255 30.22 1.20 -9.48
N GLY A 256 31.37 1.49 -10.09
CA GLY A 256 32.56 1.94 -9.38
C GLY A 256 33.29 0.81 -8.65
N THR A 257 34.32 1.18 -7.89
CA THR A 257 35.15 0.24 -7.13
C THR A 257 34.62 0.08 -5.71
N TRP A 258 34.08 -1.10 -5.43
CA TRP A 258 33.78 -1.54 -4.06
C TRP A 258 34.84 -2.54 -3.62
N THR A 259 35.27 -2.42 -2.36
CA THR A 259 36.29 -3.30 -1.77
C THR A 259 35.76 -3.90 -0.48
N GLU A 260 36.19 -5.12 -0.17
CA GLU A 260 35.94 -5.73 1.14
C GLU A 260 36.79 -5.04 2.24
N GLU A 261 36.37 -5.19 3.48
CA GLU A 261 37.26 -5.01 4.62
C GLU A 261 38.51 -5.90 4.48
N ALA A 262 39.67 -5.40 4.93
CA ALA A 262 40.92 -6.14 4.88
C ALA A 262 40.98 -7.25 5.96
#